data_AF-A0A2V9BZQ3-F1
#
_entry.id   AF-A0A2V9BZQ3-F1
#
_cell.length_a   1.000
_cell.length_b   1.000
_cell.length_c   1.000
_cell.angle_alpha   90.00
_cell.angle_beta   90.00
_cell.angle_gamma   90.00
#
_symmetry.space_group_name_H-M   'P 1'
#
loop_
_entity.id
_entity.type
_entity.pdbx_description
1 polymer ?
#
loop_
_entity_poly.entity_id
_entity_poly.type
_entity_poly.pdbx_seq_one_letter_code
_entity_poly.pdbx_strand_id
1 'polypeptide(L)'
;MTRAASFLLVVGLLQMAGDVLRLPAVKAIGAATAASPAPKVFSAGLETYSTRFFIEWNDCAGRPHALEITPELNARVRGPYNRRNVFGAVLAYGPVLASDRRTATMFNSVASYALCGNAPLLRELGIDPRGVVGRVRIRLQPRAGSNLAHLPLVLEPPCP
;
A
#
# COMPACT_ATOMS: atom_id res chain seq x y z
N MET A 1 33.11 6.93 24.43
CA MET A 1 32.63 6.59 23.07
C MET A 1 33.62 7.11 22.05
N THR A 2 34.01 6.32 21.05
CA THR A 2 34.93 6.80 20.00
C THR A 2 34.22 7.78 19.06
N ARG A 3 34.97 8.66 18.36
CA ARG A 3 34.39 9.60 17.39
C ARG A 3 33.56 8.89 16.31
N ALA A 4 34.03 7.72 15.86
CA ALA A 4 33.32 6.89 14.89
C ALA A 4 31.96 6.40 15.44
N ALA A 5 31.91 5.93 16.69
CA ALA A 5 30.67 5.47 17.31
C ALA A 5 29.66 6.62 17.50
N SER A 6 30.13 7.82 17.89
CA SER A 6 29.27 9.01 17.99
C SER A 6 28.70 9.41 16.63
N PHE A 7 29.51 9.37 15.56
CA PHE A 7 29.04 9.67 14.21
C PHE A 7 27.98 8.67 13.73
N LEU A 8 28.23 7.37 13.91
CA LEU A 8 27.26 6.32 13.55
C LEU A 8 25.95 6.45 14.34
N LEU A 9 26.02 6.82 15.62
CA LEU A 9 24.82 7.06 16.42
C LEU A 9 24.01 8.24 15.87
N VAL A 10 24.67 9.36 15.54
CA VAL A 10 23.99 10.53 14.96
C VAL A 10 23.33 10.16 13.64
N VAL A 11 24.06 9.52 12.72
CA VAL A 11 23.50 9.05 11.44
C VAL A 11 22.35 8.09 11.68
N GLY A 12 22.51 7.13 12.58
CA GLY A 12 21.51 6.14 12.99
C GLY A 12 20.16 6.77 13.37
N LEU A 13 20.20 7.91 14.08
CA LEU A 13 19.02 8.58 14.63
C LEU A 13 18.34 9.56 13.68
N LEU A 14 18.93 9.91 12.53
CA LEU A 14 18.42 10.96 11.63
C LEU A 14 16.97 10.71 11.18
N GLN A 15 16.62 9.48 10.76
CA GLN A 15 15.25 9.17 10.34
C GLN A 15 14.22 9.35 11.48
N MET A 16 14.55 8.88 12.69
CA MET A 16 13.69 9.01 13.86
C MET A 16 13.54 10.47 14.30
N ALA A 17 14.64 11.23 14.33
CA ALA A 17 14.60 12.65 14.63
C ALA A 17 13.76 13.43 13.61
N GLY A 18 13.92 13.11 12.32
CA GLY A 18 13.10 13.69 11.25
C GLY A 18 11.60 13.39 11.41
N ASP A 19 11.24 12.19 11.86
CA ASP A 19 9.85 11.83 12.15
C ASP A 19 9.29 12.57 13.39
N VAL A 20 10.02 12.57 14.51
CA VAL A 20 9.59 13.20 15.78
C VAL A 20 9.46 14.72 15.63
N LEU A 21 10.45 15.35 14.98
CA LEU A 21 10.49 16.80 14.78
C LEU A 21 9.68 17.25 13.55
N ARG A 22 9.09 16.30 12.80
CA ARG A 22 8.36 16.55 11.54
C ARG A 22 9.20 17.31 10.50
N LEU A 23 10.48 16.95 10.38
CA LEU A 23 11.44 17.52 9.43
C LEU A 23 11.70 16.53 8.28
N PRO A 24 10.95 16.62 7.16
CA PRO A 24 11.04 15.65 6.06
C PRO A 24 12.42 15.62 5.39
N ALA A 25 13.12 16.75 5.34
CA ALA A 25 14.48 16.82 4.78
C ALA A 25 15.49 16.00 5.61
N VAL A 26 15.43 16.10 6.94
CA VAL A 26 16.29 15.34 7.85
C VAL A 26 16.03 13.84 7.71
N LYS A 27 14.75 13.47 7.65
CA LYS A 27 14.35 12.07 7.39
C LYS A 27 14.87 11.57 6.05
N ALA A 28 14.75 12.37 4.99
CA ALA A 28 15.22 12.00 3.65
C ALA A 28 16.74 11.79 3.60
N ILE A 29 17.52 12.66 4.25
CA ILE A 29 18.98 12.48 4.38
C ILE A 29 19.28 11.18 5.12
N GLY A 30 18.64 10.94 6.26
CA GLY A 30 18.79 9.69 7.01
C GLY A 30 18.48 8.45 6.15
N ALA A 31 17.37 8.46 5.42
CA ALA A 31 16.96 7.37 4.53
C ALA A 31 17.95 7.13 3.39
N ALA A 32 18.46 8.20 2.77
CA ALA A 32 19.43 8.12 1.67
C ALA A 32 20.74 7.44 2.06
N THR A 33 21.13 7.51 3.34
CA THR A 33 22.35 6.83 3.82
C THR A 33 22.25 5.30 3.85
N ALA A 34 21.04 4.74 3.84
CA ALA A 34 20.74 3.34 4.16
C ALA A 34 21.25 2.85 5.55
N ALA A 35 21.95 3.70 6.31
CA ALA A 35 22.58 3.40 7.60
C ALA A 35 21.78 3.96 8.80
N SER A 36 20.70 4.71 8.55
CA SER A 36 19.77 5.19 9.57
C SER A 36 18.50 4.34 9.56
N PRO A 37 18.42 3.24 10.34
CA PRO A 37 17.24 2.40 10.34
C PRO A 37 16.07 3.10 11.06
N ALA A 38 14.92 3.17 10.40
CA ALA A 38 13.64 3.49 11.02
C ALA A 38 12.57 2.57 10.39
N PRO A 39 12.59 1.26 10.73
CA PRO A 39 11.74 0.29 10.08
C PRO A 39 10.27 0.60 10.34
N LYS A 40 9.60 1.17 9.34
CA LYS A 40 8.15 1.33 9.29
C LYS A 40 7.62 0.35 8.26
N VAL A 41 7.17 -0.81 8.71
CA VAL A 41 6.53 -1.79 7.83
C VAL A 41 5.06 -1.43 7.76
N PHE A 42 4.64 -0.84 6.63
CA PHE A 42 3.25 -0.50 6.26
C PHE A 42 2.33 0.01 7.38
N SER A 43 2.88 0.72 8.37
CA SER A 43 2.16 1.19 9.55
C SER A 43 2.24 2.71 9.63
N ALA A 44 1.23 3.35 9.04
CA ALA A 44 0.94 4.77 9.25
C ALA A 44 -0.41 4.91 9.96
N GLY A 45 -0.55 4.19 11.09
CA GLY A 45 -1.82 4.02 11.79
C GLY A 45 -2.75 2.97 11.17
N LEU A 46 -2.53 2.60 9.90
CA LEU A 46 -3.16 1.44 9.25
C LEU A 46 -2.51 0.15 9.77
N GLU A 47 -3.28 -0.62 10.53
CA GLU A 47 -2.88 -1.93 11.01
C GLU A 47 -3.32 -2.96 9.97
N THR A 48 -2.37 -3.40 9.13
CA THR A 48 -2.67 -4.21 7.95
C THR A 48 -3.09 -5.64 8.28
N TYR A 49 -2.77 -6.16 9.47
CA TYR A 49 -3.12 -7.53 9.85
C TYR A 49 -4.60 -7.69 10.25
N SER A 50 -5.18 -6.65 10.84
CA SER A 50 -6.57 -6.61 11.34
C SER A 50 -7.51 -5.81 10.44
N THR A 51 -6.98 -5.17 9.40
CA THR A 51 -7.78 -4.55 8.34
C THR A 51 -8.21 -5.63 7.34
N ARG A 52 -9.50 -5.63 6.98
CA ARG A 52 -10.03 -6.46 5.89
C ARG A 52 -9.97 -5.70 4.59
N PHE A 53 -9.63 -6.38 3.51
CA PHE A 53 -9.45 -5.79 2.18
C PHE A 53 -10.42 -6.42 1.20
N PHE A 54 -11.06 -5.60 0.37
CA PHE A 54 -12.02 -6.04 -0.62
C PHE A 54 -11.68 -5.47 -1.99
N ILE A 55 -11.80 -6.30 -3.01
CA ILE A 55 -11.90 -5.85 -4.41
C ILE A 55 -13.38 -5.87 -4.78
N GLU A 56 -13.88 -4.74 -5.27
CA GLU A 56 -15.26 -4.62 -5.74
C GLU A 56 -15.30 -4.26 -7.21
N TRP A 57 -16.25 -4.85 -7.94
CA TRP A 57 -16.45 -4.60 -9.36
C TRP A 57 -17.89 -4.89 -9.77
N ASN A 58 -18.29 -4.48 -10.97
CA ASN A 58 -19.54 -4.92 -11.59
C ASN A 58 -19.23 -5.92 -12.70
N ASP A 59 -20.10 -6.92 -12.88
CA ASP A 59 -19.99 -7.84 -14.00
C ASP A 59 -20.61 -7.27 -15.31
N CYS A 60 -20.50 -8.00 -16.41
CA CYS A 60 -21.11 -7.62 -17.69
C CYS A 60 -22.64 -7.48 -17.66
N ALA A 61 -23.31 -8.06 -16.67
CA ALA A 61 -24.74 -7.89 -16.44
C ALA A 61 -25.05 -6.72 -15.50
N GLY A 62 -24.03 -5.94 -15.10
CA GLY A 62 -24.15 -4.82 -14.18
C GLY A 62 -24.35 -5.24 -12.72
N ARG A 63 -24.15 -6.52 -12.38
CA ARG A 63 -24.32 -7.00 -11.00
C ARG A 63 -23.08 -6.68 -10.17
N PRO A 64 -23.24 -6.14 -8.95
CA PRO A 64 -22.11 -5.84 -8.09
C PRO A 64 -21.53 -7.13 -7.47
N HIS A 65 -20.21 -7.18 -7.41
CA HIS A 65 -19.43 -8.23 -6.77
C HIS A 65 -18.43 -7.61 -5.80
N ALA A 66 -18.13 -8.35 -4.73
CA ALA A 66 -17.08 -8.01 -3.79
C ALA A 66 -16.34 -9.29 -3.37
N LEU A 67 -15.01 -9.25 -3.45
CA LEU A 67 -14.14 -10.34 -3.04
C LEU A 67 -13.25 -9.86 -1.89
N GLU A 68 -13.35 -10.53 -0.75
CA GLU A 68 -12.43 -10.33 0.36
C GLU A 68 -11.08 -11.01 0.07
N ILE A 69 -9.99 -10.27 0.28
CA ILE A 69 -8.64 -10.80 0.15
C ILE A 69 -8.24 -11.47 1.47
N THR A 70 -8.56 -12.75 1.58
CA THR A 70 -8.14 -13.59 2.73
C THR A 70 -6.67 -14.03 2.59
N PRO A 71 -6.03 -14.54 3.67
CA PRO A 71 -4.70 -15.13 3.58
C PRO A 71 -4.59 -16.24 2.52
N GLU A 72 -5.61 -17.08 2.39
CA GLU A 72 -5.66 -18.19 1.42
C GLU A 72 -5.70 -17.67 -0.02
N LEU A 73 -6.43 -16.58 -0.25
CA LEU A 73 -6.49 -15.93 -1.56
C LEU A 73 -5.19 -15.19 -1.87
N ASN A 74 -4.64 -14.46 -0.89
CA ASN A 74 -3.36 -13.76 -1.01
C ASN A 74 -2.18 -14.73 -1.26
N ALA A 75 -2.26 -15.96 -0.74
CA ALA A 75 -1.28 -17.01 -1.00
C ALA A 75 -1.24 -17.44 -2.48
N ARG A 76 -2.31 -17.18 -3.26
CA ARG A 76 -2.35 -17.47 -4.70
C ARG A 76 -1.57 -16.46 -5.54
N VAL A 77 -1.27 -15.28 -4.98
CA VAL A 77 -0.49 -14.24 -5.67
C VAL A 77 0.93 -14.74 -5.90
N ARG A 78 1.29 -14.89 -7.17
CA ARG A 78 2.52 -15.58 -7.61
C ARG A 78 3.72 -14.63 -7.70
N GLY A 79 4.88 -15.20 -7.99
CA GLY A 79 6.10 -14.46 -8.30
C GLY A 79 6.93 -14.07 -7.08
N PRO A 80 8.03 -13.33 -7.30
CA PRO A 80 9.00 -13.03 -6.26
C PRO A 80 8.43 -12.09 -5.18
N TYR A 81 9.05 -12.12 -4.00
CA TYR A 81 8.65 -11.33 -2.84
C TYR A 81 8.41 -9.85 -3.15
N ASN A 82 9.31 -9.21 -3.90
CA ASN A 82 9.18 -7.79 -4.26
C ASN A 82 7.90 -7.48 -5.05
N ARG A 83 7.50 -8.37 -5.97
CA ARG A 83 6.24 -8.22 -6.72
C ARG A 83 5.04 -8.31 -5.79
N ARG A 84 5.03 -9.30 -4.90
CA ARG A 84 3.97 -9.50 -3.92
C ARG A 84 3.83 -8.30 -2.99
N ASN A 85 4.96 -7.70 -2.57
CA ASN A 85 4.97 -6.47 -1.78
C ASN A 85 4.47 -5.25 -2.55
N VAL A 86 4.77 -5.14 -3.85
CA VAL A 86 4.27 -4.04 -4.69
C VAL A 86 2.74 -4.11 -4.80
N PHE A 87 2.18 -5.30 -5.04
CA PHE A 87 0.73 -5.50 -5.02
C PHE A 87 0.12 -5.30 -3.62
N GLY A 88 0.77 -5.84 -2.59
CA GLY A 88 0.37 -5.64 -1.20
C GLY A 88 0.36 -4.17 -0.80
N ALA A 89 1.33 -3.36 -1.26
CA ALA A 89 1.39 -1.93 -0.99
C ALA A 89 0.21 -1.17 -1.62
N VAL A 90 -0.22 -1.54 -2.83
CA VAL A 90 -1.42 -0.98 -3.47
C VAL A 90 -2.68 -1.29 -2.67
N LEU A 91 -2.83 -2.53 -2.20
CA LEU A 91 -4.02 -2.97 -1.48
C LEU A 91 -4.07 -2.45 -0.05
N ALA A 92 -2.97 -2.62 0.69
CA ALA A 92 -2.92 -2.40 2.13
C ALA A 92 -2.49 -0.98 2.52
N TYR A 93 -1.59 -0.39 1.75
CA TYR A 93 -1.04 0.94 2.01
C TYR A 93 -1.54 2.01 1.03
N GLY A 94 -2.43 1.62 0.11
CA GLY A 94 -3.03 2.48 -0.89
C GLY A 94 -3.58 3.80 -0.35
N PRO A 95 -4.29 3.86 0.79
CA PRO A 95 -4.82 5.13 1.29
C PRO A 95 -3.75 6.17 1.59
N VAL A 96 -2.61 5.73 2.10
CA VAL A 96 -1.48 6.61 2.42
C VAL A 96 -0.81 7.06 1.13
N LEU A 97 -0.57 6.14 0.20
CA LEU A 97 0.11 6.44 -1.06
C LEU A 97 -0.72 7.33 -1.99
N ALA A 98 -2.04 7.11 -2.04
CA ALA A 98 -2.97 7.89 -2.85
C ALA A 98 -3.21 9.30 -2.29
N SER A 99 -3.10 9.48 -0.98
CA SER A 99 -3.36 10.78 -0.32
C SER A 99 -2.17 11.75 -0.38
N ASP A 100 -0.96 11.27 -0.69
CA ASP A 100 0.23 12.12 -0.85
C ASP A 100 0.53 12.34 -2.33
N ARG A 101 0.54 13.61 -2.77
CA ARG A 101 0.80 14.01 -4.16
C ARG A 101 2.13 13.47 -4.70
N ARG A 102 3.13 13.26 -3.85
CA ARG A 102 4.46 12.75 -4.25
C ARG A 102 4.42 11.26 -4.60
N THR A 103 3.48 10.51 -4.03
CA THR A 103 3.34 9.06 -4.22
C THR A 103 2.11 8.65 -5.02
N ALA A 104 1.14 9.55 -5.22
CA ALA A 104 -0.12 9.27 -5.90
C ALA A 104 0.09 8.74 -7.33
N THR A 105 1.03 9.33 -8.10
CA THR A 105 1.33 8.86 -9.46
C THR A 105 1.88 7.44 -9.47
N MET A 106 2.76 7.12 -8.52
CA MET A 106 3.30 5.76 -8.36
C MET A 106 2.18 4.78 -7.98
N PHE A 107 1.33 5.15 -7.02
CA PHE A 107 0.17 4.34 -6.65
C PHE A 107 -0.73 4.07 -7.86
N ASN A 108 -1.11 5.11 -8.60
CA ASN A 108 -1.99 4.99 -9.77
C ASN A 108 -1.38 4.07 -10.84
N SER A 109 -0.10 4.22 -11.13
CA SER A 109 0.59 3.37 -12.12
C SER A 109 0.54 1.89 -11.73
N VAL A 110 0.85 1.57 -10.47
CA VAL A 110 0.85 0.17 -10.01
C VAL A 110 -0.58 -0.36 -9.88
N ALA A 111 -1.52 0.44 -9.36
CA ALA A 111 -2.92 0.06 -9.21
C ALA A 111 -3.58 -0.22 -10.56
N SER A 112 -3.37 0.64 -11.56
CA SER A 112 -3.86 0.40 -12.92
C SER A 112 -3.23 -0.82 -13.55
N TYR A 113 -1.92 -1.03 -13.38
CA TYR A 113 -1.28 -2.26 -13.87
C TYR A 113 -1.86 -3.52 -13.21
N ALA A 114 -2.09 -3.49 -11.89
CA ALA A 114 -2.54 -4.65 -11.13
C ALA A 114 -4.01 -5.01 -11.42
N LEU A 115 -4.88 -4.00 -11.59
CA LEU A 115 -6.34 -4.15 -11.55
C LEU A 115 -7.07 -3.80 -12.85
N CYS A 116 -6.40 -3.14 -13.81
CA CYS A 116 -7.02 -2.71 -15.07
C CYS A 116 -6.39 -3.42 -16.29
N GLY A 117 -7.10 -3.40 -17.42
CA GLY A 117 -6.66 -4.00 -18.68
C GLY A 117 -6.36 -5.50 -18.52
N ASN A 118 -5.07 -5.85 -18.54
CA ASN A 118 -4.64 -7.22 -18.27
C ASN A 118 -4.92 -7.67 -16.83
N ALA A 119 -4.92 -6.77 -15.86
CA ALA A 119 -5.30 -7.04 -14.46
C ALA A 119 -4.72 -8.37 -13.89
N PRO A 120 -3.38 -8.54 -13.84
CA PRO A 120 -2.74 -9.77 -13.39
C PRO A 120 -3.10 -10.12 -11.95
N LEU A 121 -3.34 -9.12 -11.09
CA LEU A 121 -3.76 -9.38 -9.72
C LEU A 121 -5.17 -9.97 -9.68
N LEU A 122 -6.12 -9.43 -10.46
CA LEU A 122 -7.49 -9.99 -10.54
C LEU A 122 -7.47 -11.46 -10.95
N ARG A 123 -6.69 -11.80 -11.98
CA ARG A 123 -6.55 -13.20 -12.44
C ARG A 123 -6.01 -14.13 -11.37
N GLU A 124 -5.00 -13.71 -10.63
CA GLU A 124 -4.40 -14.51 -9.55
C GLU A 124 -5.34 -14.67 -8.34
N LEU A 125 -6.22 -13.69 -8.12
CA LEU A 125 -7.32 -13.75 -7.17
C LEU A 125 -8.54 -14.54 -7.72
N GLY A 126 -8.47 -15.07 -8.94
CA GLY A 126 -9.54 -15.88 -9.54
C GLY A 126 -10.69 -15.08 -10.14
N ILE A 127 -10.53 -13.78 -10.35
CA ILE A 127 -11.49 -12.92 -11.04
C ILE A 127 -11.10 -12.87 -12.53
N ASP A 128 -12.00 -13.23 -13.45
CA ASP A 128 -11.77 -13.06 -14.91
C ASP A 128 -11.92 -11.58 -15.28
N PRO A 129 -10.86 -10.87 -15.69
CA PRO A 129 -10.93 -9.46 -16.04
C PRO A 129 -11.88 -9.15 -17.20
N ARG A 130 -12.15 -10.12 -18.09
CA ARG A 130 -13.10 -9.93 -19.21
C ARG A 130 -14.55 -9.83 -18.73
N GLY A 131 -14.83 -10.36 -17.54
CA GLY A 131 -16.13 -10.26 -16.90
C GLY A 131 -16.30 -8.98 -16.08
N VAL A 132 -15.27 -8.14 -15.96
CA VAL A 132 -15.27 -6.92 -15.15
C VAL A 132 -15.65 -5.74 -16.02
N VAL A 133 -16.68 -4.98 -15.62
CA VAL A 133 -17.15 -3.78 -16.32
C VAL A 133 -17.13 -2.58 -15.38
N GLY A 134 -16.68 -1.44 -15.91
CA GLY A 134 -16.62 -0.18 -15.17
C GLY A 134 -15.45 -0.12 -14.17
N ARG A 135 -15.65 0.61 -13.08
CA ARG A 135 -14.59 0.91 -12.12
C ARG A 135 -14.40 -0.24 -11.12
N VAL A 136 -13.17 -0.72 -11.01
CA VAL A 136 -12.73 -1.57 -9.89
C VAL A 136 -12.50 -0.67 -8.67
N ARG A 137 -12.88 -1.14 -7.49
CA ARG A 137 -12.63 -0.44 -6.22
C ARG A 137 -11.86 -1.32 -5.26
N ILE A 138 -10.92 -0.72 -4.53
CA ILE A 138 -10.27 -1.34 -3.38
C ILE A 138 -10.93 -0.73 -2.15
N ARG A 139 -11.67 -1.54 -1.39
CA ARG A 139 -12.26 -1.11 -0.11
C ARG A 139 -11.50 -1.71 1.05
N LEU A 140 -11.13 -0.86 2.00
CA LEU A 140 -10.52 -1.21 3.26
C LEU A 140 -11.57 -1.11 4.36
N GLN A 141 -11.60 -2.12 5.23
CA GLN A 141 -12.41 -2.13 6.43
C GLN A 141 -11.50 -2.34 7.63
N PRO A 142 -11.02 -1.24 8.26
CA PRO A 142 -10.20 -1.32 9.46
C PRO A 142 -10.93 -1.99 10.62
N ARG A 143 -10.16 -2.48 11.59
CA ARG A 143 -10.71 -2.96 12.86
C ARG A 143 -11.53 -1.86 13.55
N ALA A 144 -12.65 -2.22 14.17
CA ALA A 144 -13.44 -1.32 14.99
C ALA A 144 -12.57 -0.58 16.03
N GLY A 145 -12.80 0.73 16.18
CA GLY A 145 -12.00 1.59 17.07
C GLY A 145 -10.74 2.19 16.44
N SER A 146 -10.40 1.85 15.18
CA SER A 146 -9.29 2.49 14.48
C SER A 146 -9.63 3.93 14.09
N ASN A 147 -8.73 4.88 14.37
CA ASN A 147 -8.90 6.29 13.93
C ASN A 147 -8.20 6.53 12.57
N LEU A 148 -8.93 6.28 11.49
CA LEU A 148 -8.45 6.43 10.11
C LEU A 148 -9.33 7.35 9.26
N ALA A 149 -10.14 8.20 9.90
CA ALA A 149 -11.11 9.08 9.21
C ALA A 149 -10.46 10.08 8.24
N HIS A 150 -9.15 10.31 8.36
CA HIS A 150 -8.37 11.20 7.50
C HIS A 150 -7.85 10.52 6.21
N LEU A 151 -8.06 9.21 6.04
CA LEU A 151 -7.59 8.44 4.89
C LEU A 151 -8.76 7.91 4.04
N PRO A 152 -8.60 7.85 2.71
CA PRO A 152 -9.60 7.26 1.83
C PRO A 152 -9.63 5.74 2.00
N LEU A 153 -10.72 5.20 2.55
CA LEU A 153 -10.89 3.76 2.73
C LEU A 153 -11.49 3.06 1.50
N VAL A 154 -11.84 3.83 0.46
CA VAL A 154 -12.22 3.31 -0.84
C VAL A 154 -11.34 3.99 -1.87
N LEU A 155 -10.62 3.20 -2.66
CA LEU A 155 -9.71 3.65 -3.70
C LEU A 155 -10.23 3.20 -5.05
N GLU A 156 -10.18 4.10 -6.03
CA GLU A 156 -10.53 3.84 -7.42
C GLU A 156 -9.27 3.96 -8.27
N PRO A 157 -8.65 2.83 -8.69
CA PRO A 157 -7.58 2.86 -9.67
C PRO A 157 -8.07 3.54 -10.95
N PRO A 158 -7.24 4.38 -11.61
CA PRO A 158 -7.62 5.00 -12.86
C PRO A 158 -7.51 3.97 -13.99
N CYS A 159 -8.55 3.16 -14.14
CA CYS A 159 -8.69 2.28 -15.30
C CYS A 159 -9.08 3.10 -16.54
N PRO A 160 -8.39 2.91 -17.67
CA PRO A 160 -8.75 3.54 -18.94
C PRO A 160 -10.08 3.02 -19.50
#